data_AF-A0A090Q1I7-F1
#
_entry.id   AF-A0A090Q1I7-F1
#
_cell.length_a   1.000
_cell.length_b   1.000
_cell.length_c   1.000
_cell.angle_alpha   90.00
_cell.angle_beta   90.00
_cell.angle_gamma   90.00
#
_symmetry.space_group_name_H-M   'P 1'
#
loop_
_entity.id
_entity.type
_entity.pdbx_description
1 polymer ?
#
loop_
_entity_poly.entity_id
_entity_poly.type
_entity_poly.pdbx_seq_one_letter_code
_entity_poly.pdbx_strand_id
1 'polypeptide(L)'
;MKLIQSLAVLFVVMISLSSCKQNPAESAEHLALVEAHEEMEESHMMMKEAHNAMSDDHSEMMLEHEQIENDSLHMITEQKHSMLLSKHDEILAKHSNLLERHATLEKDHKSGNVTMEDMKKDHENMMEEHQMMKKEHEMLEKEHEQIKAEDSKMMEEHQKEDEA
;
A
#
# COMPACT_ATOMS: atom_id res chain seq x y z
N MET A 1 5.77 47.70 -53.13
CA MET A 1 6.04 47.57 -51.68
C MET A 1 4.80 47.46 -50.79
N LYS A 2 3.55 47.69 -51.25
CA LYS A 2 2.35 47.56 -50.39
C LYS A 2 1.75 46.14 -50.28
N LEU A 3 2.14 45.21 -51.16
CA LEU A 3 1.58 43.84 -51.16
C LEU A 3 2.33 42.86 -50.23
N ILE A 4 3.57 43.16 -49.84
CA ILE A 4 4.39 42.29 -48.99
C ILE A 4 4.11 42.54 -47.49
N GLN A 5 3.70 43.76 -47.13
CA GLN A 5 3.29 44.08 -45.75
C GLN A 5 1.95 43.42 -45.35
N SER A 6 1.09 43.07 -46.31
CA SER A 6 -0.20 42.44 -46.01
C SER A 6 -0.09 40.94 -45.73
N LEU A 7 0.96 40.27 -46.20
CA LEU A 7 1.19 38.84 -45.95
C LEU A 7 1.81 38.60 -44.57
N ALA A 8 2.64 39.53 -44.08
CA ALA A 8 3.26 39.43 -42.77
C ALA A 8 2.26 39.60 -41.62
N VAL A 9 1.16 40.34 -41.82
CA VAL A 9 0.10 40.48 -40.81
C VAL A 9 -0.83 39.26 -40.78
N LEU A 10 -0.90 38.48 -41.86
CA LEU A 10 -1.72 37.26 -41.90
C LEU A 10 -1.03 36.05 -41.23
N PHE A 11 0.30 36.07 -41.07
CA PHE A 11 1.04 34.97 -40.43
C PHE A 11 1.20 35.13 -38.91
N VAL A 12 0.99 36.35 -38.37
CA VAL A 12 1.08 36.60 -36.92
C VAL A 12 -0.27 36.40 -36.21
N VAL A 13 -1.36 36.20 -36.95
CA VAL A 13 -2.70 35.92 -36.39
C VAL A 13 -3.02 34.41 -36.33
N MET A 14 -2.10 33.55 -36.77
CA MET A 14 -2.22 32.08 -36.71
C MET A 14 -1.28 31.44 -35.66
N ILE A 15 -0.95 32.16 -34.58
CA ILE A 15 -0.38 31.57 -33.34
C ILE A 15 -1.41 31.73 -32.22
N SER A 16 -2.66 31.39 -32.50
CA SER A 16 -3.80 31.48 -31.57
C SER A 16 -4.64 30.19 -31.53
N LEU A 17 -4.09 29.07 -32.03
CA LEU A 17 -4.80 27.77 -32.09
C LEU A 17 -4.05 26.62 -31.40
N SER A 18 -3.35 26.89 -30.29
CA SER A 18 -2.88 25.82 -29.39
C SER A 18 -3.65 25.77 -28.07
N SER A 19 -4.89 26.29 -28.04
CA SER A 19 -5.85 25.87 -27.02
C SER A 19 -6.47 24.54 -27.45
N CYS A 20 -5.63 23.53 -27.65
CA CYS A 20 -6.10 22.16 -27.66
C CYS A 20 -6.64 21.90 -26.25
N LYS A 21 -7.86 21.37 -26.15
CA LYS A 21 -8.33 20.69 -24.94
C LYS A 21 -7.42 19.49 -24.71
N GLN A 22 -6.23 19.73 -24.17
CA GLN A 22 -5.29 18.68 -23.86
C GLN A 22 -5.87 17.92 -22.66
N ASN A 23 -6.02 16.60 -22.81
CA ASN A 23 -6.50 15.74 -21.75
C ASN A 23 -5.60 15.96 -20.51
N PRO A 24 -6.14 16.40 -19.36
CA PRO A 24 -5.33 16.60 -18.14
C PRO A 24 -4.54 15.36 -17.73
N ALA A 25 -5.06 14.17 -18.02
CA ALA A 25 -4.40 12.90 -17.74
C ALA A 25 -3.06 12.72 -18.49
N GLU A 26 -2.91 13.38 -19.64
CA GLU A 26 -1.71 13.34 -20.48
C GLU A 26 -0.76 14.51 -20.19
N SER A 27 -1.04 15.30 -19.13
CA SER A 27 -0.15 16.38 -18.73
C SER A 27 1.13 15.82 -18.11
N ALA A 28 2.26 16.49 -18.34
CA ALA A 28 3.53 16.09 -17.73
C ALA A 28 3.47 16.10 -16.19
N GLU A 29 2.65 16.97 -15.62
CA GLU A 29 2.42 17.03 -14.17
C GLU A 29 1.69 15.78 -13.68
N HIS A 30 0.59 15.37 -14.33
CA HIS A 30 -0.11 14.15 -13.96
C HIS A 30 0.75 12.91 -14.15
N LEU A 31 1.52 12.81 -15.24
CA LEU A 31 2.41 11.66 -15.48
C LEU A 31 3.47 11.50 -14.38
N ALA A 32 3.99 12.60 -13.83
CA ALA A 32 4.92 12.54 -12.69
C ALA A 32 4.23 12.05 -11.39
N LEU A 33 2.95 12.39 -11.19
CA LEU A 33 2.16 11.88 -10.06
C LEU A 33 1.84 10.39 -10.23
N VAL A 34 1.60 9.93 -11.47
CA VAL A 34 1.42 8.51 -11.80
C VAL A 34 2.69 7.72 -11.51
N GLU A 35 3.87 8.21 -11.89
CA GLU A 35 5.14 7.52 -11.58
C GLU A 35 5.32 7.36 -10.06
N ALA A 36 5.05 8.41 -9.27
CA ALA A 36 5.08 8.32 -7.82
C ALA A 36 4.01 7.35 -7.26
N HIS A 37 2.85 7.23 -7.92
CA HIS A 37 1.81 6.28 -7.55
C HIS A 37 2.23 4.83 -7.81
N GLU A 38 2.87 4.54 -8.95
CA GLU A 38 3.38 3.21 -9.28
C GLU A 38 4.40 2.73 -8.24
N GLU A 39 5.29 3.62 -7.75
CA GLU A 39 6.22 3.31 -6.65
C GLU A 39 5.47 2.98 -5.34
N MET A 40 4.38 3.69 -5.04
CA MET A 40 3.55 3.40 -3.86
C MET A 40 2.84 2.04 -3.99
N GLU A 41 2.31 1.70 -5.16
CA GLU A 41 1.68 0.40 -5.41
C GLU A 41 2.68 -0.76 -5.27
N GLU A 42 3.91 -0.62 -5.78
CA GLU A 42 4.97 -1.60 -5.57
C GLU A 42 5.27 -1.79 -4.08
N SER A 43 5.36 -0.69 -3.33
CA SER A 43 5.52 -0.75 -1.87
C SER A 43 4.38 -1.49 -1.18
N HIS A 44 3.13 -1.30 -1.61
CA HIS A 44 1.97 -2.01 -1.04
C HIS A 44 2.02 -3.52 -1.35
N MET A 45 2.47 -3.90 -2.54
CA MET A 45 2.64 -5.31 -2.91
C MET A 45 3.68 -6.00 -2.03
N MET A 46 4.82 -5.36 -1.77
CA MET A 46 5.83 -5.88 -0.85
C MET A 46 5.29 -6.04 0.58
N MET A 47 4.52 -5.07 1.10
CA MET A 47 3.91 -5.16 2.43
C MET A 47 2.93 -6.34 2.53
N LYS A 48 2.14 -6.57 1.48
CA LYS A 48 1.23 -7.71 1.41
C LYS A 48 1.96 -9.05 1.45
N GLU A 49 3.07 -9.16 0.71
CA GLU A 49 3.91 -10.36 0.74
C GLU A 49 4.51 -10.61 2.14
N ALA A 50 5.02 -9.56 2.79
CA ALA A 50 5.53 -9.64 4.15
C ALA A 50 4.45 -10.09 5.16
N HIS A 51 3.23 -9.54 5.06
CA HIS A 51 2.12 -9.96 5.92
C HIS A 51 1.70 -11.41 5.70
N ASN A 52 1.70 -11.89 4.44
CA ASN A 52 1.44 -13.31 4.16
C ASN A 52 2.49 -14.21 4.83
N ALA A 53 3.78 -13.85 4.72
CA ALA A 53 4.86 -14.60 5.37
C ALA A 53 4.69 -14.61 6.91
N MET A 54 4.31 -13.49 7.53
CA MET A 54 4.03 -13.45 8.97
C MET A 54 2.83 -14.35 9.36
N SER A 55 1.82 -14.45 8.49
CA SER A 55 0.66 -15.32 8.68
C SER A 55 1.03 -16.80 8.60
N ASP A 56 1.89 -17.16 7.65
CA ASP A 56 2.45 -18.50 7.51
C ASP A 56 3.30 -18.86 8.74
N ASP A 57 4.19 -17.97 9.19
CA ASP A 57 5.02 -18.14 10.39
C ASP A 57 4.15 -18.40 11.64
N HIS A 58 3.09 -17.61 11.85
CA HIS A 58 2.17 -17.83 12.98
C HIS A 58 1.42 -19.16 12.86
N SER A 59 1.04 -19.57 11.65
CA SER A 59 0.37 -20.84 11.44
C SER A 59 1.29 -22.02 11.78
N GLU A 60 2.58 -21.92 11.46
CA GLU A 60 3.58 -22.92 11.85
C GLU A 60 3.75 -22.97 13.37
N MET A 61 3.88 -21.82 14.05
CA MET A 61 3.94 -21.76 15.53
C MET A 61 2.75 -22.47 16.19
N MET A 62 1.53 -22.22 15.71
CA MET A 62 0.34 -22.87 16.25
C MET A 62 0.37 -24.40 16.07
N LEU A 63 0.92 -24.91 14.96
CA LEU A 63 1.09 -26.35 14.74
C LEU A 63 2.16 -26.97 15.64
N GLU A 64 3.20 -26.22 16.00
CA GLU A 64 4.18 -26.66 16.99
C GLU A 64 3.55 -26.73 18.39
N HIS A 65 2.71 -25.76 18.73
CA HIS A 65 2.00 -25.72 20.01
C HIS A 65 1.02 -26.89 20.19
N GLU A 66 0.44 -27.42 19.12
CA GLU A 66 -0.40 -28.64 19.18
C GLU A 66 0.36 -29.88 19.67
N GLN A 67 1.70 -29.88 19.63
CA GLN A 67 2.55 -31.02 19.95
C GLN A 67 3.09 -31.02 21.40
N ILE A 68 2.86 -29.95 22.16
CA ILE A 68 3.38 -29.76 23.52
C ILE A 68 2.27 -29.79 24.57
N GLU A 69 2.58 -30.23 25.80
CA GLU A 69 1.57 -30.25 26.88
C GLU A 69 1.27 -28.80 27.31
N ASN A 70 0.03 -28.38 27.10
CA ASN A 70 -0.36 -26.98 27.17
C ASN A 70 -0.72 -26.59 28.61
N ASP A 71 0.15 -25.83 29.28
CA ASP A 71 -0.17 -25.25 30.59
C ASP A 71 -1.03 -23.98 30.45
N SER A 72 -1.57 -23.47 31.56
CA SER A 72 -2.44 -22.29 31.53
C SER A 72 -1.77 -21.01 31.00
N LEU A 73 -0.44 -20.93 31.01
CA LEU A 73 0.31 -19.78 30.52
C LEU A 73 0.48 -19.85 29.00
N HIS A 74 0.78 -21.04 28.48
CA HIS A 74 0.92 -21.32 27.04
C HIS A 74 -0.40 -21.00 26.29
N MET A 75 -1.54 -21.46 26.81
CA MET A 75 -2.86 -21.15 26.25
C MET A 75 -3.15 -19.64 26.15
N ILE A 76 -2.66 -18.84 27.11
CA ILE A 76 -2.84 -17.37 27.08
C ILE A 76 -2.01 -16.76 25.95
N THR A 77 -0.81 -17.28 25.71
CA THR A 77 0.08 -16.82 24.64
C THR A 77 -0.48 -17.19 23.26
N GLU A 78 -0.94 -18.42 23.07
CA GLU A 78 -1.65 -18.84 21.85
C GLU A 78 -2.86 -17.96 21.54
N GLN A 79 -3.65 -17.62 22.56
CA GLN A 79 -4.82 -16.75 22.38
C GLN A 79 -4.40 -15.35 21.92
N LYS A 80 -3.30 -14.80 22.45
CA LYS A 80 -2.77 -13.51 21.98
C LYS A 80 -2.28 -13.60 20.53
N HIS A 81 -1.58 -14.68 20.16
CA HIS A 81 -1.12 -14.88 18.79
C HIS A 81 -2.30 -14.97 17.82
N SER A 82 -3.33 -15.74 18.16
CA SER A 82 -4.56 -15.87 17.37
C SER A 82 -5.31 -14.53 17.19
N MET A 83 -5.37 -13.72 18.25
CA MET A 83 -5.94 -12.36 18.18
C MET A 83 -5.12 -11.46 17.25
N LEU A 84 -3.78 -11.55 17.28
CA LEU A 84 -2.94 -10.76 16.40
C LEU A 84 -3.08 -11.21 14.93
N LEU A 85 -3.12 -12.51 14.67
CA LEU A 85 -3.36 -13.05 13.33
C LEU A 85 -4.67 -12.50 12.74
N SER A 86 -5.74 -12.47 13.55
CA SER A 86 -7.01 -11.87 13.14
C SER A 86 -6.87 -10.37 12.80
N LYS A 87 -6.07 -9.61 13.58
CA LYS A 87 -5.77 -8.20 13.30
C LYS A 87 -4.98 -8.03 12.01
N HIS A 88 -4.04 -8.93 11.71
CA HIS A 88 -3.30 -8.94 10.43
C HIS A 88 -4.26 -9.15 9.24
N ASP A 89 -5.17 -10.12 9.33
CA ASP A 89 -6.16 -10.39 8.28
C ASP A 89 -7.07 -9.19 8.01
N GLU A 90 -7.53 -8.51 9.07
CA GLU A 90 -8.31 -7.27 8.93
C GLU A 90 -7.53 -6.17 8.22
N ILE A 91 -6.23 -6.03 8.50
CA ILE A 91 -5.36 -5.03 7.89
C ILE A 91 -5.11 -5.37 6.41
N LEU A 92 -4.81 -6.64 6.10
CA LEU A 92 -4.69 -7.14 4.72
C LEU A 92 -5.96 -6.88 3.89
N ALA A 93 -7.14 -7.07 4.49
CA ALA A 93 -8.42 -6.77 3.85
C ALA A 93 -8.59 -5.27 3.58
N LYS A 94 -8.23 -4.40 4.53
CA LYS A 94 -8.25 -2.94 4.35
C LYS A 94 -7.31 -2.49 3.24
N HIS A 95 -6.08 -3.00 3.22
CA HIS A 95 -5.09 -2.66 2.20
C HIS A 95 -5.53 -3.15 0.82
N SER A 96 -6.14 -4.34 0.73
CA SER A 96 -6.71 -4.83 -0.52
C SER A 96 -7.85 -3.94 -1.05
N ASN A 97 -8.72 -3.46 -0.16
CA ASN A 97 -9.78 -2.52 -0.54
C ASN A 97 -9.21 -1.16 -0.98
N LEU A 98 -8.13 -0.71 -0.35
CA LEU A 98 -7.44 0.52 -0.75
C LEU A 98 -6.90 0.42 -2.18
N LEU A 99 -6.21 -0.67 -2.51
CA LEU A 99 -5.69 -0.93 -3.85
C LEU A 99 -6.81 -0.99 -4.90
N GLU A 100 -7.95 -1.59 -4.58
CA GLU A 100 -9.11 -1.60 -5.48
C GLU A 100 -9.67 -0.18 -5.73
N ARG A 101 -9.70 0.66 -4.70
CA ARG A 101 -10.09 2.07 -4.83
C ARG A 101 -9.08 2.85 -5.66
N HIS A 102 -7.78 2.65 -5.46
CA HIS A 102 -6.73 3.29 -6.25
C HIS A 102 -6.85 2.90 -7.73
N ALA A 103 -7.01 1.61 -8.03
CA ALA A 103 -7.24 1.13 -9.40
C ALA A 103 -8.50 1.74 -10.06
N THR A 104 -9.54 2.01 -9.27
CA THR A 104 -10.74 2.72 -9.75
C THR A 104 -10.43 4.17 -10.10
N LEU A 105 -9.69 4.88 -9.23
CA LEU A 105 -9.26 6.25 -9.47
C LEU A 105 -8.38 6.36 -10.73
N GLU A 106 -7.44 5.43 -10.93
CA GLU A 106 -6.63 5.41 -12.14
C GLU A 106 -7.47 5.30 -13.42
N LYS A 107 -8.50 4.44 -13.39
CA LYS A 107 -9.41 4.28 -14.52
C LYS A 107 -10.18 5.57 -14.79
N ASP A 108 -10.60 6.27 -13.74
CA ASP A 108 -11.28 7.55 -13.85
C ASP A 108 -10.35 8.64 -14.40
N HIS A 109 -9.10 8.68 -13.94
CA HIS A 109 -8.07 9.58 -14.48
C HIS A 109 -7.83 9.32 -15.97
N LYS A 110 -7.67 8.05 -16.36
CA LYS A 110 -7.51 7.60 -17.77
C LYS A 110 -8.70 7.99 -18.66
N SER A 111 -9.88 8.23 -18.10
CA SER A 111 -11.05 8.68 -18.87
C SER A 111 -10.91 10.11 -19.43
N GLY A 112 -10.02 10.92 -18.85
CA GLY A 112 -9.78 12.31 -19.21
C GLY A 112 -10.90 13.28 -18.84
N ASN A 113 -11.89 12.84 -18.06
CA ASN A 113 -13.00 13.66 -17.60
C ASN A 113 -12.78 14.25 -16.20
N VAL A 114 -11.70 13.86 -15.52
CA VAL A 114 -11.30 14.39 -14.21
C VAL A 114 -10.42 15.63 -14.43
N THR A 115 -10.59 16.64 -13.59
CA THR A 115 -9.79 17.85 -13.70
C THR A 115 -8.40 17.63 -13.09
N MET A 116 -7.40 18.40 -13.51
CA MET A 116 -6.06 18.34 -12.91
C MET A 116 -6.09 18.63 -11.40
N GLU A 117 -6.98 19.52 -10.96
CA GLU A 117 -7.14 19.85 -9.54
C GLU A 117 -7.67 18.66 -8.73
N ASP A 118 -8.69 17.98 -9.26
CA ASP A 118 -9.24 16.78 -8.62
C ASP A 118 -8.20 15.64 -8.61
N MET A 119 -7.45 15.43 -9.70
CA MET A 119 -6.37 14.44 -9.75
C MET A 119 -5.29 14.71 -8.69
N LYS A 120 -4.87 15.97 -8.51
CA LYS A 120 -3.91 16.33 -7.46
C LYS A 120 -4.43 15.98 -6.07
N LYS A 121 -5.68 16.31 -5.81
CA LYS A 121 -6.33 15.98 -4.54
C LYS A 121 -6.41 14.47 -4.32
N ASP A 122 -6.72 13.70 -5.37
CA ASP A 122 -6.70 12.24 -5.29
C ASP A 122 -5.31 11.72 -4.92
N HIS A 123 -4.25 12.21 -5.58
CA HIS A 123 -2.87 11.83 -5.25
C HIS A 123 -2.43 12.25 -3.84
N GLU A 124 -2.85 13.43 -3.36
CA GLU A 124 -2.61 13.85 -1.98
C GLU A 124 -3.27 12.89 -0.98
N ASN A 125 -4.53 12.51 -1.21
CA ASN A 125 -5.22 11.53 -0.38
C ASN A 125 -4.53 10.16 -0.43
N MET A 126 -4.12 9.69 -1.61
CA MET A 126 -3.38 8.43 -1.77
C MET A 126 -2.07 8.43 -0.99
N MET A 127 -1.35 9.56 -1.00
CA MET A 127 -0.12 9.72 -0.23
C MET A 127 -0.38 9.66 1.28
N GLU A 128 -1.44 10.31 1.77
CA GLU A 128 -1.84 10.20 3.18
C GLU A 128 -2.18 8.76 3.57
N GLU A 129 -2.94 8.06 2.73
CA GLU A 129 -3.29 6.65 2.91
C GLU A 129 -2.03 5.76 2.92
N HIS A 130 -1.09 5.98 2.01
CA HIS A 130 0.21 5.29 1.97
C HIS A 130 1.03 5.51 3.24
N GLN A 131 1.11 6.74 3.76
CA GLN A 131 1.82 7.02 5.01
C GLN A 131 1.17 6.36 6.23
N MET A 132 -0.16 6.22 6.24
CA MET A 132 -0.84 5.44 7.28
C MET A 132 -0.48 3.95 7.16
N MET A 133 -0.52 3.40 5.95
CA MET A 133 -0.17 2.00 5.70
C MET A 133 1.25 1.67 6.17
N LYS A 134 2.24 2.52 5.86
CA LYS A 134 3.62 2.33 6.33
C LYS A 134 3.73 2.25 7.85
N LYS A 135 3.02 3.14 8.56
CA LYS A 135 3.02 3.13 10.04
C LYS A 135 2.36 1.89 10.62
N GLU A 136 1.28 1.42 10.00
CA GLU A 136 0.64 0.16 10.38
C GLU A 136 1.60 -1.01 10.19
N HIS A 137 2.26 -1.08 9.02
CA HIS A 137 3.22 -2.12 8.70
C HIS A 137 4.40 -2.16 9.70
N GLU A 138 5.03 -1.01 9.98
CA GLU A 138 6.12 -0.90 10.96
C GLU A 138 5.69 -1.31 12.39
N MET A 139 4.41 -1.15 12.73
CA MET A 139 3.87 -1.59 14.01
C MET A 139 3.72 -3.12 14.03
N LEU A 140 3.16 -3.70 12.97
CA LEU A 140 2.97 -5.13 12.85
C LEU A 140 4.29 -5.89 12.82
N GLU A 141 5.30 -5.38 12.11
CA GLU A 141 6.65 -5.96 12.13
C GLU A 141 7.21 -6.06 13.55
N LYS A 142 7.08 -5.00 14.35
CA LYS A 142 7.54 -5.00 15.75
C LYS A 142 6.75 -5.96 16.62
N GLU A 143 5.42 -6.00 16.46
CA GLU A 143 4.56 -6.93 17.19
C GLU A 143 4.91 -8.40 16.84
N HIS A 144 5.19 -8.68 15.56
CA HIS A 144 5.57 -10.01 15.08
C HIS A 144 6.94 -10.45 15.62
N GLU A 145 7.95 -9.58 15.62
CA GLU A 145 9.26 -9.88 16.21
C GLU A 145 9.16 -10.14 17.73
N GLN A 146 8.30 -9.40 18.44
CA GLN A 146 8.05 -9.66 19.85
C GLN A 146 7.44 -11.06 20.05
N ILE A 147 6.46 -11.44 19.23
CA ILE A 147 5.84 -12.77 19.30
C ILE A 147 6.85 -13.87 19.03
N LYS A 148 7.67 -13.75 17.99
CA LYS A 148 8.75 -14.71 17.70
C LYS A 148 9.66 -14.94 18.91
N ALA A 149 10.00 -13.87 19.63
CA ALA A 149 10.82 -13.95 20.83
C ALA A 149 10.08 -14.59 22.02
N GLU A 150 8.80 -14.26 22.22
CA GLU A 150 7.96 -14.87 23.27
C GLU A 150 7.77 -16.38 23.01
N ASP A 151 7.50 -16.74 21.76
CA ASP A 151 7.33 -18.11 21.28
C ASP A 151 8.60 -18.95 21.46
N SER A 152 9.75 -18.43 21.00
CA SER A 152 11.04 -19.10 21.18
C SER A 152 11.35 -19.37 22.66
N LYS A 153 11.04 -18.40 23.53
CA LYS A 153 11.25 -18.54 24.97
C LYS A 153 10.35 -19.62 25.58
N MET A 154 9.09 -19.66 25.16
CA MET A 154 8.13 -20.67 25.59
C MET A 154 8.61 -22.08 25.21
N MET A 155 9.00 -22.28 23.95
CA MET A 155 9.49 -23.57 23.46
C MET A 155 10.76 -24.03 24.18
N GLU A 156 11.68 -23.10 24.50
CA GLU A 156 12.86 -23.41 25.32
C GLU A 156 12.52 -23.80 26.76
N GLU A 157 11.48 -23.23 27.36
CA GLU A 157 11.02 -23.58 28.70
C GLU A 157 10.44 -25.00 28.71
N HIS A 158 9.62 -25.34 27.72
CA HIS A 158 9.04 -26.68 27.59
C HIS A 158 10.11 -27.77 27.41
N GLN A 159 11.11 -27.53 26.55
CA GLN A 159 12.24 -28.47 26.35
C GLN A 159 13.00 -28.75 27.66
N LYS A 160 13.17 -27.74 28.52
CA LYS A 160 13.87 -27.90 29.81
C LYS A 160 13.03 -28.66 30.84
N GLU A 161 11.71 -28.56 30.78
CA GLU A 161 10.82 -29.33 31.65
C GLU A 161 10.77 -30.81 31.27
N ASP A 162 10.78 -31.15 29.97
CA ASP A 162 10.85 -32.54 29.49
C ASP A 162 12.18 -33.25 29.81
N GLU A 163 13.27 -32.49 29.99
CA GLU A 163 14.60 -33.01 30.32
C GLU A 163 14.86 -33.20 31.82
N ALA A 164 13.97 -32.70 32.71
CA ALA A 164 14.16 -32.66 34.17
C ALA A 164 13.51 -33.83 34.94
#